data_AF-A0A9W6UPQ5-F1
#
_entry.id   AF-A0A9W6UPQ5-F1
#
_cell.length_a   1.000
_cell.length_b   1.000
_cell.length_c   1.000
_cell.angle_alpha   90.00
_cell.angle_beta   90.00
_cell.angle_gamma   90.00
#
_symmetry.space_group_name_H-M   'P 1'
#
loop_
_entity.id
_entity.type
_entity.pdbx_description
1 polymer ?
#
loop_
_entity_poly.entity_id
_entity_poly.type
_entity_poly.pdbx_seq_one_letter_code
_entity_poly.pdbx_strand_id
1 'polypeptide(L)'
;MTTPHPSLADKAALVAGGTRGAGRGIAVQLGAAGPTWREDVAREPQFAISESTAYVGRAVAHLAADEQHARWNGRSTSSGEPARHHGFTDLDGSRPDCWALLTAAEGAEQPPDPERCR
;
A
#
# COMPACT_ATOMS: atom_id res chain seq x y z
N MET A 1 27.67 -4.99 -2.18
CA MET A 1 27.96 -3.91 -1.22
C MET A 1 26.65 -3.23 -0.90
N THR A 2 26.08 -3.47 0.28
CA THR A 2 24.86 -2.80 0.76
C THR A 2 25.23 -1.48 1.41
N THR A 3 24.62 -0.38 0.94
CA THR A 3 24.75 0.94 1.56
C THR A 3 24.18 0.85 2.99
N PRO A 4 24.89 1.33 4.02
CA PRO A 4 24.35 1.33 5.37
C PRO A 4 23.11 2.25 5.44
N HIS A 5 22.00 1.73 5.96
CA HIS A 5 20.80 2.52 6.17
C HIS A 5 21.03 3.55 7.29
N PRO A 6 20.46 4.76 7.17
CA PRO A 6 20.55 5.76 8.23
C PRO A 6 19.93 5.21 9.51
N SER A 7 20.67 5.35 10.62
CA SER A 7 20.20 4.95 11.95
C SER A 7 18.88 5.66 12.30
N LEU A 8 17.99 4.91 12.95
CA LEU A 8 16.76 5.40 13.55
C LEU A 8 16.90 5.67 15.06
N ALA A 9 18.12 5.56 15.61
CA ALA A 9 18.39 5.94 16.99
C ALA A 9 17.87 7.37 17.26
N ASP A 10 17.12 7.52 18.36
CA ASP A 10 16.50 8.77 18.83
C ASP A 10 15.39 9.37 17.94
N LYS A 11 14.82 8.59 17.01
CA LYS A 11 13.68 9.02 16.19
C LYS A 11 12.37 8.36 16.64
N ALA A 12 11.30 9.15 16.69
CA ALA A 12 9.94 8.64 16.90
C ALA A 12 9.21 8.45 15.55
N ALA A 13 8.49 7.33 15.39
CA ALA A 13 7.66 7.05 14.23
C ALA A 13 6.25 6.58 14.67
N LEU A 14 5.21 7.01 13.95
CA LEU A 14 3.83 6.62 14.18
C LEU A 14 3.31 5.86 12.94
N VAL A 15 2.78 4.65 13.14
CA VAL A 15 2.20 3.82 12.08
C VAL A 15 0.70 3.71 12.27
N ALA A 16 -0.08 4.41 11.43
CA ALA A 16 -1.52 4.23 11.37
C ALA A 16 -1.86 2.89 10.72
N GLY A 17 -2.84 2.15 11.28
CA GLY A 17 -3.23 0.83 10.74
C GLY A 17 -2.23 -0.30 11.02
N GLY A 18 -1.39 -0.18 12.05
CA GLY A 18 -0.32 -1.13 12.38
C GLY A 18 -0.73 -2.53 12.88
N THR A 19 -2.03 -2.86 12.90
CA THR A 19 -2.51 -4.12 13.51
C THR A 19 -2.48 -5.31 12.53
N ARG A 20 -2.57 -5.07 11.21
CA ARG A 20 -2.62 -6.11 10.16
C ARG A 20 -1.95 -5.64 8.86
N GLY A 21 -1.69 -6.56 7.94
CA GLY A 21 -1.22 -6.27 6.57
C GLY A 21 0.08 -5.45 6.53
N ALA A 22 0.22 -4.61 5.51
CA ALA A 22 1.41 -3.77 5.30
C ALA A 22 1.69 -2.83 6.49
N GLY A 23 0.65 -2.28 7.13
CA GLY A 23 0.80 -1.45 8.32
C GLY A 23 1.49 -2.20 9.47
N ARG A 24 1.15 -3.47 9.70
CA ARG A 24 1.85 -4.32 10.67
C ARG A 24 3.29 -4.60 10.25
N GLY A 25 3.54 -4.89 8.98
CA GLY A 25 4.90 -5.09 8.47
C GLY A 25 5.80 -3.87 8.70
N ILE A 26 5.28 -2.68 8.41
CA ILE A 26 5.96 -1.40 8.64
C ILE A 26 6.23 -1.17 10.13
N ALA A 27 5.25 -1.41 11.00
CA ALA A 27 5.42 -1.26 12.45
C ALA A 27 6.48 -2.22 13.01
N VAL A 28 6.51 -3.47 12.53
CA VAL A 28 7.49 -4.48 12.94
C VAL A 28 8.89 -4.10 12.46
N GLN A 29 9.08 -3.70 11.20
CA GLN A 29 10.40 -3.35 10.67
C GLN A 29 10.96 -2.05 11.28
N LEU A 30 10.11 -1.04 11.48
CA LEU A 30 10.51 0.19 12.17
C LEU A 30 10.87 -0.08 13.63
N GLY A 31 10.15 -0.97 14.32
CA GLY A 31 10.49 -1.41 15.67
C GLY A 31 11.78 -2.25 15.73
N ALA A 32 12.08 -2.98 14.65
CA ALA A 32 13.31 -3.77 14.53
C ALA A 32 14.52 -2.97 14.02
N ALA A 33 14.31 -1.75 13.51
CA ALA A 33 15.32 -0.91 12.86
C ALA A 33 16.09 -1.64 11.73
N GLY A 34 15.34 -2.36 10.90
CA GLY A 34 15.74 -2.90 9.59
C GLY A 34 14.75 -2.51 8.48
N PRO A 35 14.97 -2.98 7.23
CA PRO A 35 14.44 -2.42 5.98
C PRO A 35 12.93 -2.18 5.90
N THR A 36 12.52 -1.15 5.15
CA THR A 36 11.11 -0.81 4.86
C THR A 36 10.41 -1.90 4.05
N TRP A 37 9.06 -1.90 4.02
CA TRP A 37 8.29 -2.89 3.23
C TRP A 37 8.71 -2.97 1.75
N ARG A 38 9.18 -1.85 1.16
CA ARG A 38 9.68 -1.81 -0.21
C ARG A 38 10.97 -2.59 -0.40
N GLU A 39 11.84 -2.60 0.60
CA GLU A 39 13.09 -3.36 0.60
C GLU A 39 12.84 -4.85 0.82
N ASP A 40 11.72 -5.20 1.46
CA ASP A 40 11.26 -6.59 1.60
C ASP A 40 10.62 -7.16 0.31
N VAL A 41 10.28 -6.33 -0.69
CA VAL A 41 9.80 -6.82 -2.01
C VAL A 41 10.82 -7.75 -2.68
N ALA A 42 12.11 -7.51 -2.47
CA ALA A 42 13.16 -8.40 -2.98
C ALA A 42 13.16 -9.80 -2.34
N ARG A 43 12.58 -9.93 -1.13
CA ARG A 43 12.45 -11.20 -0.39
C ARG A 43 11.08 -11.83 -0.57
N GLU A 44 10.04 -11.01 -0.60
CA GLU A 44 8.64 -11.41 -0.80
C GLU A 44 8.04 -10.51 -1.91
N PRO A 45 8.14 -10.94 -3.19
CA PRO A 45 7.68 -10.16 -4.33
C PRO A 45 6.22 -9.71 -4.21
N GLN A 46 5.36 -10.51 -3.57
CA GLN A 46 3.93 -10.18 -3.40
C GLN A 46 3.71 -8.86 -2.65
N PHE A 47 4.66 -8.40 -1.82
CA PHE A 47 4.57 -7.11 -1.16
C PHE A 47 4.62 -5.92 -2.11
N ALA A 48 5.05 -6.09 -3.36
CA ALA A 48 5.00 -5.04 -4.37
C ALA A 48 3.58 -4.45 -4.48
N ILE A 49 2.51 -5.26 -4.35
CA ILE A 49 1.13 -4.75 -4.43
C ILE A 49 0.73 -3.76 -3.33
N SER A 50 1.57 -3.62 -2.30
CA SER A 50 1.31 -2.66 -1.23
C SER A 50 1.39 -1.22 -1.75
N GLU A 51 0.57 -0.38 -1.15
CA GLU A 51 0.52 1.05 -1.41
C GLU A 51 1.25 1.85 -0.34
N SER A 52 1.63 3.08 -0.66
CA SER A 52 2.04 4.03 0.36
C SER A 52 0.86 4.57 1.16
N THR A 53 1.11 4.96 2.40
CA THR A 53 0.13 5.69 3.22
C THR A 53 -0.31 7.01 2.55
N ALA A 54 0.55 7.62 1.73
CA ALA A 54 0.20 8.85 1.00
C ALA A 54 -0.86 8.58 -0.07
N TYR A 55 -0.84 7.42 -0.73
CA TYR A 55 -1.86 7.04 -1.71
C TYR A 55 -3.23 6.84 -1.05
N VAL A 56 -3.27 6.18 0.12
CA VAL A 56 -4.48 6.09 0.95
C VAL A 56 -4.97 7.47 1.37
N GLY A 57 -4.07 8.33 1.84
CA GLY A 57 -4.41 9.71 2.22
C GLY A 57 -4.99 10.52 1.06
N ARG A 58 -4.44 10.36 -0.16
CA ARG A 58 -4.99 10.96 -1.39
C ARG A 58 -6.39 10.44 -1.69
N ALA A 59 -6.65 9.14 -1.54
CA ALA A 59 -7.98 8.57 -1.72
C ALA A 59 -8.99 9.22 -0.76
N VAL A 60 -8.65 9.34 0.53
CA VAL A 60 -9.50 10.01 1.52
C VAL A 60 -9.75 11.48 1.16
N ALA A 61 -8.71 12.22 0.77
CA ALA A 61 -8.84 13.62 0.40
C ALA A 61 -9.74 13.81 -0.83
N HIS A 62 -9.60 12.95 -1.85
CA HIS A 62 -10.46 12.98 -3.03
C HIS A 62 -11.91 12.65 -2.70
N LEU A 63 -12.17 11.62 -1.90
CA LEU A 63 -13.53 11.27 -1.45
C LEU A 63 -14.17 12.40 -0.64
N ALA A 64 -13.40 13.07 0.22
CA ALA A 64 -13.90 14.19 1.03
C ALA A 64 -14.20 15.44 0.20
N ALA A 65 -13.44 15.70 -0.86
CA ALA A 65 -13.61 16.85 -1.75
C ALA A 65 -14.65 16.64 -2.85
N ASP A 66 -15.22 15.44 -2.96
CA ASP A 66 -16.08 15.02 -4.04
C ASP A 66 -17.52 15.54 -3.87
N GLU A 67 -17.95 16.41 -4.79
CA GLU A 67 -19.29 16.98 -4.79
C GLU A 67 -20.39 15.92 -4.92
N GLN A 68 -20.07 14.76 -5.50
CA GLN A 68 -20.98 13.61 -5.64
C GLN A 68 -20.62 12.47 -4.67
N HIS A 69 -20.04 12.78 -3.50
CA HIS A 69 -19.56 11.77 -2.54
C HIS A 69 -20.64 10.79 -2.07
N ALA A 70 -21.93 11.17 -2.15
CA ALA A 70 -23.05 10.32 -1.78
C ALA A 70 -23.05 8.95 -2.48
N ARG A 71 -22.45 8.83 -3.67
CA ARG A 71 -22.30 7.54 -4.38
C ARG A 71 -21.43 6.50 -3.66
N TRP A 72 -20.60 6.95 -2.71
CA TRP A 72 -19.73 6.10 -1.92
C TRP A 72 -20.39 5.64 -0.61
N ASN A 73 -21.52 6.22 -0.22
CA ASN A 73 -22.19 5.91 1.03
C ASN A 73 -22.61 4.44 1.09
N GLY A 74 -22.39 3.80 2.24
CA GLY A 74 -22.74 2.40 2.48
C GLY A 74 -21.87 1.38 1.72
N ARG A 75 -20.86 1.82 0.97
CA ARG A 75 -19.94 0.95 0.24
C ARG A 75 -18.61 0.81 0.98
N SER A 76 -18.02 -0.38 0.93
CA SER A 76 -16.59 -0.56 1.21
C SER A 76 -15.83 -0.41 -0.10
N THR A 77 -14.78 0.42 -0.11
CA THR A 77 -13.96 0.67 -1.31
C THR A 77 -12.48 0.52 -0.97
N SER A 78 -11.68 0.09 -1.94
CA SER A 78 -10.21 0.13 -1.83
C SER A 78 -9.71 1.48 -2.31
N SER A 79 -8.55 1.93 -1.83
CA SER A 79 -7.81 3.11 -2.34
C SER A 79 -7.65 3.14 -3.87
N GLY A 80 -7.53 1.99 -4.52
CA GLY A 80 -7.38 1.86 -5.97
C GLY A 80 -8.65 2.24 -6.77
N GLU A 81 -9.83 2.17 -6.17
CA GLU A 81 -11.09 2.54 -6.85
C GLU A 81 -11.27 4.07 -6.93
N PRO A 82 -11.15 4.86 -5.84
CA PRO A 82 -11.07 6.32 -5.92
C PRO A 82 -9.90 6.79 -6.78
N ALA A 83 -8.75 6.10 -6.76
CA ALA A 83 -7.61 6.47 -7.62
C ALA A 83 -7.93 6.39 -9.11
N ARG A 84 -8.58 5.31 -9.55
CA ARG A 84 -9.08 5.18 -10.93
C ARG A 84 -10.13 6.22 -11.25
N HIS A 85 -11.06 6.45 -10.32
CA HIS A 85 -12.16 7.38 -10.53
C HIS A 85 -11.71 8.84 -10.63
N HIS A 86 -10.82 9.27 -9.73
CA HIS A 86 -10.35 10.66 -9.62
C HIS A 86 -9.02 10.91 -10.35
N GLY A 87 -8.39 9.87 -10.89
CA GLY A 87 -7.21 9.99 -11.76
C GLY A 87 -5.87 10.21 -11.05
N PHE A 88 -5.74 9.91 -9.75
CA PHE A 88 -4.47 10.06 -9.02
C PHE A 88 -3.64 8.77 -8.99
N THR A 89 -2.37 8.89 -8.59
CA THR A 89 -1.41 7.78 -8.48
C THR A 89 -0.73 7.78 -7.11
N ASP A 90 -0.05 6.69 -6.77
CA ASP A 90 0.88 6.62 -5.66
C ASP A 90 2.14 7.46 -5.95
N LEU A 91 3.05 7.56 -4.98
CA LEU A 91 4.30 8.32 -5.01
C LEU A 91 5.27 7.86 -6.10
N ASP A 92 5.20 6.57 -6.48
CA ASP A 92 6.03 5.97 -7.54
C ASP A 92 5.32 6.00 -8.91
N GLY A 93 4.15 6.62 -9.01
CA GLY A 93 3.35 6.68 -10.24
C GLY A 93 2.42 5.49 -10.46
N SER A 94 2.49 4.45 -9.62
CA SER A 94 1.63 3.28 -9.71
C SER A 94 0.19 3.55 -9.24
N ARG A 95 -0.71 2.61 -9.53
CA ARG A 95 -2.08 2.52 -9.01
C ARG A 95 -2.35 1.08 -8.53
N PRO A 96 -1.76 0.66 -7.40
CA PRO A 96 -1.87 -0.70 -6.91
C PRO A 96 -3.34 -1.11 -6.70
N ASP A 97 -3.66 -2.33 -7.17
CA ASP A 97 -4.97 -2.98 -7.05
C ASP A 97 -4.83 -4.33 -6.37
N CYS A 98 -4.92 -4.33 -5.04
CA CYS A 98 -4.84 -5.55 -4.24
C CYS A 98 -5.99 -6.53 -4.52
N TRP A 99 -7.17 -6.04 -4.93
CA TRP A 99 -8.31 -6.91 -5.24
C TRP A 99 -8.09 -7.64 -6.56
N ALA A 100 -7.59 -6.96 -7.60
CA ALA A 100 -7.21 -7.62 -8.84
C ALA A 100 -6.16 -8.72 -8.60
N LEU A 101 -5.18 -8.48 -7.71
CA LEU A 101 -4.19 -9.49 -7.38
C LEU A 101 -4.80 -10.69 -6.64
N LEU A 102 -5.65 -10.44 -5.64
CA LEU A 102 -6.32 -11.50 -4.88
C LEU A 102 -7.21 -12.36 -5.80
N THR A 103 -8.00 -11.72 -6.67
CA THR A 103 -8.81 -12.42 -7.68
C THR A 103 -7.93 -13.22 -8.65
N ALA A 104 -6.78 -12.69 -9.08
CA ALA A 104 -5.85 -13.44 -9.92
C ALA A 104 -5.19 -14.62 -9.19
N ALA A 105 -5.09 -14.57 -7.86
CA ALA A 105 -4.53 -15.64 -7.05
C ALA A 105 -5.54 -16.77 -6.77
N GLU A 106 -6.85 -16.51 -6.88
CA GLU A 106 -7.89 -17.50 -6.66
C GLU A 106 -7.77 -18.66 -7.67
N GLY A 107 -7.45 -19.85 -7.18
CA GLY A 107 -7.31 -21.06 -8.00
C GLY A 107 -6.02 -21.13 -8.82
N ALA A 108 -5.10 -20.18 -8.67
CA ALA A 108 -3.81 -20.22 -9.34
C ALA A 108 -2.87 -21.25 -8.67
N GLU A 109 -2.20 -22.06 -9.49
CA GLU A 109 -1.17 -23.01 -8.99
C GLU A 109 0.06 -22.29 -8.44
N GLN A 110 0.30 -21.05 -8.88
CA GLN A 110 1.43 -20.20 -8.51
C GLN A 110 0.95 -18.78 -8.20
N PRO A 111 1.60 -18.06 -7.28
CA PRO A 111 1.25 -16.68 -6.99
C PRO A 111 1.33 -15.80 -8.25
N PRO A 112 0.31 -14.97 -8.53
CA PRO A 112 0.33 -14.06 -9.67
C PRO A 112 1.42 -13.00 -9.53
N ASP A 113 1.90 -12.49 -10.66
CA ASP A 113 2.86 -11.38 -10.70
C ASP A 113 2.19 -10.07 -10.25
N PRO A 114 2.61 -9.46 -9.13
CA PRO A 114 2.00 -8.25 -8.59
C PRO A 114 2.18 -7.01 -9.48
N GLU A 115 3.18 -6.98 -10.35
CA GLU A 115 3.37 -5.85 -11.29
C GLU A 115 2.23 -5.73 -12.30
N ARG A 116 1.48 -6.81 -12.57
CA ARG A 116 0.31 -6.77 -13.46
C ARG A 116 -0.90 -6.07 -12.85
N CYS A 117 -0.88 -5.83 -11.54
CA CYS A 117 -1.95 -5.20 -10.79
C CYS A 117 -1.50 -3.85 -10.21
N ARG A 118 -0.45 -3.25 -10.76
CA ARG A 118 0.18 -2.01 -10.28
C ARG A 118 0.05 -0.85 -11.26
#